data_AF-A0A8H6SJJ8-F1
#
_entry.id   AF-A0A8H6SJJ8-F1
#
_cell.length_a   1.000
_cell.length_b   1.000
_cell.length_c   1.000
_cell.angle_alpha   90.00
_cell.angle_beta   90.00
_cell.angle_gamma   90.00
#
_symmetry.space_group_name_H-M   'P 1'
#
loop_
_entity.id
_entity.type
_entity.pdbx_description
1 polymer ?
#
loop_
_entity_poly.entity_id
_entity_poly.type
_entity_poly.pdbx_seq_one_letter_code
_entity_poly.pdbx_strand_id
1 'polypeptide(L)'
;MSSSRSFWDDYPNFQHQPSAPIRSEFNRLADEMGWRKKTRKEQWGRCGQVEFERYFGANEPDLAAWQAMLAFCGVEQKVVPDSVTKCKAMLNGQIFVNIYDLLDAKRTGEPVKRHHSRNALRVYILQSKARVFPKARAKKNAFLKVLLIGVF
;
A
#
# COMPACT_ATOMS: atom_id res chain seq x y z
N MET A 1 -14.12 -2.36 -19.05
CA MET A 1 -13.64 -2.21 -17.65
C MET A 1 -12.38 -3.02 -17.53
N SER A 2 -11.20 -2.40 -17.42
CA SER A 2 -9.95 -3.16 -17.27
C SER A 2 -9.98 -3.83 -15.90
N SER A 3 -10.21 -5.15 -15.88
CA SER A 3 -10.08 -5.94 -14.67
C SER A 3 -8.61 -5.91 -14.28
N SER A 4 -8.25 -5.07 -13.30
CA SER A 4 -6.87 -5.05 -12.80
C SER A 4 -6.56 -6.38 -12.12
N ARG A 5 -5.66 -7.15 -12.74
CA ARG A 5 -5.13 -8.44 -12.26
C ARG A 5 -4.67 -8.35 -10.80
N SER A 6 -5.03 -9.36 -10.01
CA SER A 6 -4.55 -9.54 -8.65
C SER A 6 -3.22 -10.31 -8.62
N PHE A 7 -2.41 -10.11 -7.57
CA PHE A 7 -1.22 -10.94 -7.35
C PHE A 7 -1.57 -12.42 -7.17
N TRP A 8 -2.73 -12.71 -6.59
CA TRP A 8 -3.17 -14.07 -6.30
C TRP A 8 -3.56 -14.86 -7.55
N ASP A 9 -3.90 -14.17 -8.65
CA ASP A 9 -4.26 -14.79 -9.94
C ASP A 9 -3.10 -15.60 -10.55
N ASP A 10 -1.86 -15.33 -10.12
CA ASP A 10 -0.68 -16.07 -10.54
C ASP A 10 -0.57 -17.46 -9.86
N TYR A 11 -1.44 -17.75 -8.88
CA TYR A 11 -1.42 -18.94 -8.05
C TYR A 11 -2.83 -19.55 -7.96
N PRO A 12 -3.38 -20.12 -9.05
CA PRO A 12 -4.78 -20.55 -9.12
C PRO A 12 -5.16 -21.63 -8.11
N ASN A 13 -4.19 -22.40 -7.61
CA ASN A 13 -4.42 -23.43 -6.59
C ASN A 13 -4.43 -22.87 -5.16
N PHE A 14 -3.96 -21.63 -4.96
CA PHE A 14 -3.93 -20.99 -3.66
C PHE A 14 -5.21 -20.19 -3.43
N GLN A 15 -6.07 -20.71 -2.54
CA GLN A 15 -7.29 -20.03 -2.14
C GLN A 15 -7.00 -19.01 -1.03
N HIS A 16 -6.72 -17.78 -1.45
CA HIS A 16 -6.55 -16.66 -0.53
C HIS A 16 -7.90 -16.18 0.02
N GLN A 17 -7.91 -15.73 1.28
CA GLN A 17 -9.04 -15.07 1.93
C GLN A 17 -9.00 -13.57 1.62
N PRO A 18 -9.92 -13.01 0.83
CA PRO A 18 -9.82 -11.61 0.36
C PRO A 18 -9.89 -10.58 1.49
N SER A 19 -10.57 -10.89 2.59
CA SER A 19 -10.74 -10.01 3.76
C SER A 19 -9.67 -10.17 4.85
N ALA A 20 -8.76 -11.13 4.72
CA ALA A 20 -7.66 -11.30 5.66
C ALA A 20 -6.52 -10.28 5.39
N PRO A 21 -5.71 -9.91 6.41
CA PRO A 21 -4.53 -9.07 6.18
C PRO A 21 -3.62 -9.63 5.08
N ILE A 22 -3.16 -8.77 4.18
CA ILE A 22 -2.37 -9.14 3.00
C ILE A 22 -1.10 -9.89 3.39
N ARG A 23 -0.51 -9.53 4.53
CA ARG A 23 0.70 -10.19 5.03
C ARG A 23 0.45 -11.63 5.45
N SER A 24 -0.69 -11.92 6.07
CA SER A 24 -1.06 -13.26 6.52
C SER A 24 -1.21 -14.19 5.33
N GLU A 25 -1.95 -13.74 4.30
CA GLU A 25 -2.14 -14.53 3.08
C GLU A 25 -0.85 -14.69 2.28
N PHE A 26 -0.01 -13.65 2.23
CA PHE A 26 1.29 -13.76 1.58
C PHE A 26 2.20 -14.78 2.28
N ASN A 27 2.19 -14.83 3.61
CA ASN A 27 2.99 -15.81 4.35
C ASN A 27 2.50 -17.24 4.08
N ARG A 28 1.18 -17.48 4.09
CA ARG A 28 0.59 -18.78 3.76
C ARG A 28 1.03 -19.26 2.37
N LEU A 29 0.90 -18.40 1.36
CA LEU A 29 1.37 -18.71 0.02
C LEU A 29 2.89 -18.96 -0.02
N ALA A 30 3.68 -18.11 0.65
CA ALA A 30 5.14 -18.25 0.66
C ALA A 30 5.61 -19.55 1.31
N ASP A 31 4.85 -20.07 2.29
CA ASP A 31 5.10 -21.36 2.92
C ASP A 31 4.72 -22.52 2.00
N GLU A 32 3.55 -22.47 1.36
CA GLU A 32 3.11 -23.46 0.36
C GLU A 32 4.08 -23.57 -0.82
N MET A 33 4.56 -22.43 -1.32
CA MET A 33 5.53 -22.38 -2.43
C MET A 33 6.97 -22.66 -1.99
N GLY A 34 7.23 -22.90 -0.70
CA GLY A 34 8.57 -23.17 -0.18
C GLY A 34 9.57 -22.02 -0.42
N TRP A 35 9.11 -20.78 -0.53
CA TRP A 35 9.98 -19.66 -0.89
C TRP A 35 11.01 -19.38 0.21
N ARG A 36 12.25 -19.13 -0.20
CA ARG A 36 13.34 -18.73 0.71
C ARG A 36 13.45 -17.21 0.81
N LYS A 37 14.27 -16.73 1.74
CA LYS A 37 14.42 -15.30 2.10
C LYS A 37 14.50 -14.34 0.90
N LYS A 38 15.32 -14.65 -0.11
CA LYS A 38 15.49 -13.80 -1.31
C LYS A 38 14.17 -13.71 -2.10
N THR A 39 13.61 -14.85 -2.45
CA THR A 39 12.34 -14.96 -3.20
C THR A 39 11.19 -14.35 -2.42
N ARG A 40 11.07 -14.63 -1.10
CA ARG A 40 10.04 -14.01 -0.24
C ARG A 40 10.10 -12.50 -0.27
N LYS A 41 11.29 -11.90 -0.17
CA LYS A 41 11.45 -10.43 -0.21
C LYS A 41 11.01 -9.87 -1.56
N GLU A 42 11.41 -10.51 -2.65
CA GLU A 42 11.07 -10.07 -4.00
C GLU A 42 9.58 -10.18 -4.30
N GLN A 43 8.99 -11.33 -3.97
CA GLN A 43 7.56 -11.61 -4.14
C GLN A 43 6.71 -10.74 -3.23
N TRP A 44 7.17 -10.44 -2.00
CA TRP A 44 6.45 -9.54 -1.11
C TRP A 44 6.32 -8.13 -1.69
N GLY A 45 7.42 -7.61 -2.24
CA GLY A 45 7.40 -6.35 -2.95
C GLY A 45 6.49 -6.36 -4.18
N ARG A 46 6.46 -7.47 -4.93
CA ARG A 46 5.57 -7.64 -6.09
C ARG A 46 4.11 -7.68 -5.66
N CYS A 47 3.78 -8.48 -4.65
CA CYS A 47 2.45 -8.57 -4.04
C CYS A 47 1.93 -7.19 -3.62
N GLY A 48 2.73 -6.44 -2.84
CA GLY A 48 2.36 -5.09 -2.43
C GLY A 48 2.15 -4.12 -3.60
N GLN A 49 2.98 -4.19 -4.64
CA GLN A 49 2.82 -3.33 -5.82
C GLN A 49 1.54 -3.68 -6.60
N VAL A 50 1.35 -4.95 -6.96
CA VAL A 50 0.23 -5.39 -7.81
C VAL A 50 -1.11 -5.17 -7.09
N GLU A 51 -1.20 -5.52 -5.81
CA GLU A 51 -2.43 -5.31 -5.06
C GLU A 51 -2.73 -3.81 -4.87
N PHE A 52 -1.71 -2.97 -4.67
CA PHE A 52 -1.91 -1.52 -4.57
C PHE A 52 -2.43 -0.93 -5.89
N GLU A 53 -1.80 -1.30 -7.01
CA GLU A 53 -2.23 -0.88 -8.35
C GLU A 53 -3.66 -1.36 -8.67
N ARG A 54 -4.04 -2.55 -8.20
CA ARG A 54 -5.40 -3.08 -8.32
C ARG A 54 -6.42 -2.26 -7.51
N TYR A 55 -6.11 -1.91 -6.27
CA TYR A 55 -7.06 -1.21 -5.39
C TYR A 55 -7.14 0.30 -5.62
N PHE A 56 -6.03 0.94 -5.98
CA PHE A 56 -5.91 2.40 -6.01
C PHE A 56 -5.54 2.95 -7.40
N GLY A 57 -5.31 2.06 -8.38
CA GLY A 57 -4.98 2.42 -9.75
C GLY A 57 -3.48 2.39 -10.05
N ALA A 58 -3.16 2.00 -11.28
CA ALA A 58 -1.79 1.92 -11.80
C ALA A 58 -1.33 3.19 -12.55
N ASN A 59 -2.27 3.93 -13.14
CA ASN A 59 -2.02 5.10 -13.98
C ASN A 59 -1.78 6.36 -13.14
N GLU A 60 -1.35 7.46 -13.78
CA GLU A 60 -1.27 8.76 -13.09
C GLU A 60 -2.66 9.13 -12.54
N PRO A 61 -2.80 9.34 -11.22
CA PRO A 61 -4.09 9.64 -10.63
C PRO A 61 -4.52 11.07 -10.97
N ASP A 62 -5.77 11.22 -11.39
CA ASP A 62 -6.41 12.53 -11.51
C ASP A 62 -6.77 13.12 -10.14
N LEU A 63 -7.30 14.34 -10.11
CA LEU A 63 -7.68 15.02 -8.87
C LEU A 63 -8.63 14.18 -8.02
N ALA A 64 -9.65 13.58 -8.63
CA ALA A 64 -10.65 12.79 -7.91
C ALA A 64 -10.00 11.57 -7.21
N ALA A 65 -9.06 10.90 -7.87
CA ALA A 65 -8.30 9.81 -7.28
C ALA A 65 -7.44 10.29 -6.10
N TRP A 66 -6.78 11.45 -6.20
CA TRP A 66 -6.02 12.03 -5.08
C TRP A 66 -6.90 12.36 -3.87
N GLN A 67 -8.07 12.94 -4.12
CA GLN A 67 -9.04 13.27 -3.08
C GLN A 67 -9.60 11.99 -2.43
N ALA A 68 -9.90 10.96 -3.22
CA ALA A 68 -10.36 9.66 -2.72
C ALA A 68 -9.30 8.97 -1.84
N MET A 69 -8.01 9.06 -2.21
CA MET A 69 -6.91 8.55 -1.37
C MET A 69 -6.82 9.28 -0.03
N LEU A 70 -6.98 10.61 -0.02
CA LEU A 70 -7.01 11.38 1.22
C LEU A 70 -8.20 11.00 2.09
N ALA A 71 -9.39 10.90 1.51
CA ALA A 71 -10.60 10.47 2.22
C ALA A 71 -10.44 9.05 2.79
N PHE A 72 -9.85 8.12 2.03
CA PHE A 72 -9.53 6.77 2.49
C PHE A 72 -8.55 6.79 3.67
N CYS A 73 -7.60 7.73 3.67
CA CYS A 73 -6.73 8.00 4.82
C CYS A 73 -7.42 8.77 5.96
N GLY A 74 -8.75 8.90 5.96
CA GLY A 74 -9.53 9.55 7.02
C GLY A 74 -9.42 11.08 7.04
N VAL A 75 -9.15 11.71 5.89
CA VAL A 75 -9.25 13.17 5.76
C VAL A 75 -10.71 13.56 5.55
N GLU A 76 -11.23 14.45 6.39
CA GLU A 76 -12.61 14.94 6.26
C GLU A 76 -12.83 15.73 4.97
N GLN A 77 -13.98 15.52 4.31
CA GLN A 77 -14.30 16.14 3.02
C GLN A 77 -14.14 17.67 3.02
N LYS A 78 -14.44 18.34 4.14
CA LYS A 78 -14.36 19.80 4.28
C LYS A 78 -12.94 20.38 4.19
N VAL A 79 -11.92 19.54 4.40
CA VAL A 79 -10.49 19.94 4.33
C VAL A 79 -9.75 19.28 3.17
N VAL A 80 -10.44 18.47 2.35
CA VAL A 80 -9.84 17.86 1.15
C VAL A 80 -9.50 18.96 0.15
N PRO A 81 -8.25 19.05 -0.34
CA PRO A 81 -7.86 20.10 -1.27
C PRO A 81 -8.50 19.97 -2.66
N ASP A 82 -8.56 21.08 -3.37
CA ASP A 82 -9.14 21.25 -4.71
C ASP A 82 -8.14 21.12 -5.86
N SER A 83 -6.87 20.77 -5.56
CA SER A 83 -5.83 20.60 -6.59
C SER A 83 -4.90 19.43 -6.31
N VAL A 84 -4.39 18.83 -7.37
CA VAL A 84 -3.47 17.67 -7.31
C VAL A 84 -2.23 18.02 -6.48
N THR A 85 -1.65 19.20 -6.70
CA THR A 85 -0.46 19.66 -5.98
C THR A 85 -0.71 19.75 -4.47
N LYS A 86 -1.83 20.34 -4.05
CA LYS A 86 -2.19 20.43 -2.62
C LYS A 86 -2.48 19.04 -2.03
N CYS A 87 -3.13 18.15 -2.78
CA CYS A 87 -3.37 16.78 -2.32
C CYS A 87 -2.08 16.01 -2.10
N LYS A 88 -1.13 16.09 -3.05
CA LYS A 88 0.21 15.49 -2.93
C LYS A 88 0.96 16.06 -1.72
N ALA A 89 0.89 17.36 -1.49
CA ALA A 89 1.52 18.02 -0.34
C ALA A 89 0.93 17.56 1.00
N MET A 90 -0.40 17.48 1.11
CA MET A 90 -1.08 16.96 2.30
C MET A 90 -0.72 15.50 2.55
N LEU A 91 -0.81 14.64 1.53
CA LEU A 91 -0.52 13.22 1.66
C LEU A 91 0.94 12.97 2.11
N ASN A 92 1.92 13.71 1.59
CA ASN A 92 3.32 13.56 2.00
C ASN A 92 3.64 14.23 3.35
N GLY A 93 3.01 15.36 3.65
CA GLY A 93 3.38 16.25 4.75
C GLY A 93 2.58 16.05 6.03
N GLN A 94 1.38 15.49 5.96
CA GLN A 94 0.45 15.42 7.09
C GLN A 94 -0.16 14.02 7.29
N ILE A 95 -0.13 13.16 6.26
CA ILE A 95 -0.67 11.80 6.32
C ILE A 95 0.47 10.80 6.43
N PHE A 96 0.73 10.31 7.64
CA PHE A 96 1.81 9.35 7.89
C PHE A 96 1.23 7.95 8.04
N VAL A 97 1.19 7.19 6.94
CA VAL A 97 0.65 5.82 6.86
C VAL A 97 1.65 4.88 6.21
N ASN A 98 1.61 3.59 6.54
CA ASN A 98 2.40 2.58 5.84
C ASN A 98 1.62 2.04 4.62
N ILE A 99 2.32 1.76 3.52
CA ILE A 99 1.71 1.24 2.28
C ILE A 99 1.03 -0.12 2.49
N TYR A 100 1.62 -1.02 3.29
CA TYR A 100 1.00 -2.32 3.57
C TYR A 100 -0.20 -2.18 4.52
N ASP A 101 -0.16 -1.24 5.47
CA ASP A 101 -1.31 -0.96 6.34
C ASP A 101 -2.50 -0.40 5.52
N LEU A 102 -2.25 0.35 4.43
CA LEU A 102 -3.32 0.77 3.50
C LEU A 102 -3.96 -0.42 2.77
N LEU A 103 -3.15 -1.42 2.38
CA LEU A 103 -3.64 -2.64 1.76
C LEU A 103 -4.44 -3.49 2.75
N ASP A 104 -3.97 -3.59 3.99
CA ASP A 104 -4.70 -4.27 5.05
C ASP A 104 -6.05 -3.59 5.31
N ALA A 105 -6.06 -2.26 5.53
CA ALA A 105 -7.31 -1.50 5.70
C ALA A 105 -8.27 -1.69 4.53
N LYS A 106 -7.76 -1.71 3.30
CA LYS A 106 -8.60 -1.93 2.10
C LYS A 106 -9.21 -3.32 2.03
N ARG A 107 -8.49 -4.34 2.52
CA ARG A 107 -8.93 -5.74 2.52
C ARG A 107 -9.87 -6.04 3.68
N THR A 108 -9.53 -5.59 4.88
CA THR A 108 -10.28 -5.89 6.11
C THR A 108 -11.48 -4.97 6.31
N GLY A 109 -11.47 -3.77 5.73
CA GLY A 109 -12.45 -2.73 6.02
C GLY A 109 -12.16 -1.96 7.32
N GLU A 110 -11.07 -2.28 8.01
CA GLU A 110 -10.65 -1.58 9.22
C GLU A 110 -10.12 -0.17 8.88
N PRO A 111 -10.22 0.80 9.81
CA PRO A 111 -9.67 2.13 9.61
C PRO A 111 -8.16 2.12 9.33
N VAL A 112 -7.72 3.03 8.44
CA VAL A 112 -6.29 3.19 8.13
C VAL A 112 -5.49 3.60 9.37
N LYS A 113 -4.45 2.83 9.67
CA LYS A 113 -3.52 3.15 10.76
C LYS A 113 -2.66 4.36 10.41
N ARG A 114 -2.96 5.50 11.04
CA ARG A 114 -2.17 6.73 10.95
C ARG A 114 -1.18 6.87 12.10
N HIS A 115 -0.04 7.46 11.79
CA HIS A 115 0.95 7.87 12.76
C HIS A 115 0.90 9.39 12.96
N HIS A 116 1.24 9.85 14.16
CA HIS A 116 1.21 11.27 14.51
C HIS A 116 2.36 12.07 13.88
N SER A 117 3.42 11.40 13.40
CA SER A 117 4.57 12.05 12.77
C SER A 117 5.27 11.12 11.77
N ARG A 118 6.03 11.73 10.86
CA ARG A 118 6.92 10.99 9.93
C ARG A 118 7.93 10.12 10.69
N ASN A 119 8.44 10.60 11.82
CA ASN A 119 9.38 9.83 12.65
C ASN A 119 8.71 8.62 13.31
N ALA A 120 7.47 8.78 13.81
CA ALA A 120 6.71 7.66 14.38
C ALA A 120 6.41 6.57 13.33
N LEU A 121 6.07 6.97 12.11
CA LEU A 121 5.95 6.02 10.99
C LEU A 121 7.28 5.32 10.70
N ARG A 122 8.40 6.05 10.69
CA ARG A 122 9.74 5.46 10.48
C ARG A 122 10.07 4.42 11.56
N VAL A 123 9.90 4.76 12.84
CA VAL A 123 10.12 3.83 13.96
C VAL A 123 9.23 2.58 13.82
N TYR A 124 7.94 2.78 13.51
CA TYR A 124 7.01 1.67 13.27
C TYR A 124 7.46 0.76 12.12
N ILE A 125 7.94 1.31 11.00
CA ILE A 125 8.44 0.51 9.88
C ILE A 125 9.70 -0.27 10.29
N LEU A 126 10.62 0.34 11.02
CA LEU A 126 11.90 -0.28 11.40
C LEU A 126 11.74 -1.45 12.39
N GLN A 127 10.62 -1.53 13.10
CA GLN A 127 10.29 -2.71 13.92
C GLN A 127 10.16 -4.01 13.10
N SER A 128 9.92 -3.96 11.78
CA SER A 128 9.84 -5.16 10.95
C SER A 128 10.25 -4.91 9.50
N LYS A 129 11.18 -5.73 8.99
CA LYS A 129 11.58 -5.72 7.57
C LYS A 129 10.41 -5.95 6.60
N ALA A 130 9.33 -6.58 7.05
CA ALA A 130 8.12 -6.78 6.24
C ALA A 130 7.33 -5.49 6.01
N ARG A 131 7.50 -4.44 6.83
CA ARG A 131 6.83 -3.14 6.67
C ARG A 131 7.55 -2.22 5.68
N VAL A 132 8.75 -2.58 5.24
CA VAL A 132 9.54 -1.79 4.30
C VAL A 132 9.04 -2.01 2.86
N PHE A 133 8.55 -0.95 2.23
CA PHE A 133 8.15 -1.01 0.83
C PHE A 133 9.36 -0.77 -0.11
N PRO A 134 9.55 -1.56 -1.19
CA PRO A 134 10.70 -1.39 -2.07
C PRO A 134 10.66 -0.08 -2.87
N LYS A 135 11.66 0.79 -2.69
CA LYS A 135 11.81 2.09 -3.39
C LYS A 135 11.69 1.97 -4.92
N ALA A 136 12.32 0.95 -5.51
CA ALA A 136 12.29 0.74 -6.96
C ALA A 136 10.88 0.47 -7.51
N ARG A 137 10.01 -0.17 -6.72
CA ARG A 137 8.60 -0.40 -7.08
C ARG A 137 7.76 0.84 -6.82
N ALA A 138 7.98 1.52 -5.69
CA ALA A 138 7.24 2.74 -5.36
C ALA A 138 7.41 3.84 -6.41
N LYS A 139 8.59 3.96 -7.02
CA LYS A 139 8.85 4.95 -8.08
C LYS A 139 8.00 4.76 -9.35
N LYS A 140 7.36 3.60 -9.54
CA LYS A 140 6.56 3.28 -10.73
C LYS A 140 5.10 3.74 -10.64
N ASN A 141 4.66 4.20 -9.47
CA ASN A 141 3.28 4.63 -9.24
C ASN A 141 3.27 5.95 -8.45
N ALA A 142 2.42 6.91 -8.86
CA ALA A 142 2.46 8.25 -8.29
C ALA A 142 2.05 8.28 -6.81
N PHE A 143 1.04 7.50 -6.40
CA PHE A 143 0.67 7.38 -4.99
C PHE A 143 1.78 6.75 -4.17
N LEU A 144 2.30 5.60 -4.61
CA LEU A 144 3.36 4.90 -3.89
C LEU A 144 4.60 5.79 -3.72
N LYS A 145 4.95 6.58 -4.74
CA LYS A 145 6.06 7.53 -4.68
C LYS A 145 5.86 8.60 -3.61
N VAL A 146 4.63 9.13 -3.45
CA VAL A 146 4.29 10.16 -2.46
C VAL A 146 4.20 9.59 -1.05
N LEU A 147 3.67 8.38 -0.90
CA LEU A 147 3.53 7.67 0.38
C LEU A 147 4.85 7.11 0.91
N LEU A 148 5.83 6.87 0.04
CA LEU A 148 7.11 6.29 0.43
C LEU A 148 7.87 7.23 1.37
N ILE A 149 8.28 6.71 2.53
CA ILE A 149 9.21 7.39 3.43
C ILE A 149 10.62 6.77 3.37
N GLY A 150 11.64 7.61 3.52
CA GLY A 150 13.02 7.16 3.70
C GLY A 150 13.21 6.58 5.10
N VAL A 151 13.61 5.30 5.18
CA VAL A 151 13.82 4.56 6.43
C VAL A 151 15.27 4.15 6.68
N PHE A 152 16.14 4.30 5.67
CA PHE A 152 17.60 4.12 5.75
C PHE A 152 18.28 5.36 5.20
#